data_AF-A0A804UBY5-F1
#
_entry.id   AF-A0A804UBY5-F1
#
_cell.length_a   1.000
_cell.length_b   1.000
_cell.length_c   1.000
_cell.angle_alpha   90.00
_cell.angle_beta   90.00
_cell.angle_gamma   90.00
#
_symmetry.space_group_name_H-M   'P 1'
#
loop_
_entity.id
_entity.type
_entity.pdbx_description
1 polymer ?
#
loop_
_entity_poly.entity_id
_entity_poly.type
_entity_poly.pdbx_seq_one_letter_code
_entity_poly.pdbx_strand_id
1 'polypeptide(L)'
;MTPAVRVGNPRAPGPGAAVVEDEEEAAVAWRELRGKAAELAAAGEERAILARRIEAALQVRREALRQAEELDELTRMVDLQQARLEAAVVGRRRALEAVERGKERLQEQIDRVLPLSRSLTAAHHRVQEAKEALSGDKFRLKDLQRLLRTRQQCMVSQVAGLYPVRVFHDLPRHAENPCADTNGEHVTLPEENRTFSGGDGTHLPTIIKSPEARGWTFFGWDIMKHKMKQKSYRNKVLQRSAAVLGYAAHAVLLIACYLDVPLRYPLRFGGSRSYTMTPLVPPMPFIYCTRIRSSF
;
A
#
# COMPACT_ATOMS: atom_id res chain seq x y z
N MET A 1 -95.19 74.30 -36.39
CA MET A 1 -96.40 74.85 -35.75
C MET A 1 -96.15 76.31 -35.45
N THR A 2 -96.74 77.16 -36.26
CA THR A 2 -96.91 78.60 -36.03
C THR A 2 -97.88 78.81 -34.87
N PRO A 3 -97.80 79.96 -34.18
CA PRO A 3 -99.01 80.77 -34.19
C PRO A 3 -98.73 82.23 -34.50
N ALA A 4 -99.62 82.79 -35.31
CA ALA A 4 -99.77 84.21 -35.57
C ALA A 4 -100.67 84.83 -34.50
N VAL A 5 -100.29 85.99 -33.94
CA VAL A 5 -101.22 86.83 -33.16
C VAL A 5 -100.96 88.32 -33.44
N ARG A 6 -101.99 88.91 -34.04
CA ARG A 6 -102.52 90.29 -33.97
C ARG A 6 -101.56 91.48 -33.89
N VAL A 7 -101.59 92.19 -35.01
CA VAL A 7 -101.56 93.65 -35.15
C VAL A 7 -102.52 94.31 -34.14
N GLY A 8 -101.97 95.16 -33.29
CA GLY A 8 -102.68 96.15 -32.48
C GLY A 8 -101.90 97.45 -32.55
N ASN A 9 -102.49 98.47 -33.18
CA ASN A 9 -101.91 99.80 -33.35
C ASN A 9 -102.48 100.72 -32.26
N PRO A 10 -101.67 101.31 -31.36
CA PRO A 10 -102.12 102.44 -30.55
C PRO A 10 -101.59 103.76 -31.13
N ARG A 11 -102.57 104.62 -31.39
CA ARG A 11 -102.51 106.09 -31.48
C ARG A 11 -101.20 106.73 -30.99
N ALA A 12 -100.60 107.50 -31.89
CA ALA A 12 -99.71 108.59 -31.56
C ALA A 12 -100.43 109.68 -30.75
N PRO A 13 -99.79 110.21 -29.70
CA PRO A 13 -99.94 111.59 -29.26
C PRO A 13 -98.66 112.39 -29.55
N GLY A 14 -98.85 113.52 -30.24
CA GLY A 14 -98.13 114.80 -30.10
C GLY A 14 -96.59 114.80 -29.91
N PRO A 15 -95.82 115.29 -30.90
CA PRO A 15 -94.42 115.64 -30.71
C PRO A 15 -94.30 117.06 -30.15
N GLY A 16 -93.50 117.24 -29.11
CA GLY A 16 -93.01 118.57 -28.72
C GLY A 16 -92.72 118.72 -27.23
N ALA A 17 -91.43 118.84 -26.92
CA ALA A 17 -90.88 119.50 -25.73
C ALA A 17 -90.63 118.69 -24.43
N ALA A 18 -90.33 117.39 -24.51
CA ALA A 18 -89.64 116.65 -23.42
C ALA A 18 -88.52 115.70 -23.91
N VAL A 19 -88.33 115.55 -25.23
CA VAL A 19 -87.45 114.52 -25.85
C VAL A 19 -85.96 114.87 -25.79
N VAL A 20 -85.60 116.13 -25.48
CA VAL A 20 -84.19 116.57 -25.55
C VAL A 20 -83.40 116.16 -24.29
N GLU A 21 -84.02 116.10 -23.11
CA GLU A 21 -83.34 115.65 -21.88
C GLU A 21 -83.19 114.11 -21.85
N ASP A 22 -84.18 113.36 -22.33
CA ASP A 22 -84.13 111.88 -22.43
C ASP A 22 -83.07 111.39 -23.45
N GLU A 23 -82.84 112.11 -24.54
CA GLU A 23 -81.82 111.74 -25.56
C GLU A 23 -80.39 112.00 -25.08
N GLU A 24 -80.17 113.06 -24.29
CA GLU A 24 -78.86 113.37 -23.70
C GLU A 24 -78.51 112.38 -22.57
N GLU A 25 -79.47 112.05 -21.71
CA GLU A 25 -79.29 111.02 -20.67
C GLU A 25 -79.03 109.63 -21.26
N ALA A 26 -79.76 109.26 -22.32
CA ALA A 26 -79.50 108.02 -23.05
C ALA A 26 -78.10 108.02 -23.68
N ALA A 27 -77.65 109.14 -24.27
CA ALA A 27 -76.32 109.24 -24.86
C ALA A 27 -75.18 109.18 -23.82
N VAL A 28 -75.42 109.64 -22.59
CA VAL A 28 -74.49 109.49 -21.45
C VAL A 28 -74.48 108.05 -20.95
N ALA A 29 -75.64 107.41 -20.77
CA ALA A 29 -75.74 106.01 -20.37
C ALA A 29 -75.06 105.06 -21.39
N TRP A 30 -75.20 105.31 -22.69
CA TRP A 30 -74.52 104.56 -23.74
C TRP A 30 -73.00 104.77 -23.75
N ARG A 31 -72.49 105.91 -23.29
CA ARG A 31 -71.06 106.17 -23.11
C ARG A 31 -70.51 105.44 -21.88
N GLU A 32 -71.22 105.48 -20.76
CA GLU A 32 -70.84 104.73 -19.55
C GLU A 32 -70.84 103.21 -19.78
N LEU A 33 -71.85 102.68 -20.47
CA LEU A 33 -71.89 101.26 -20.83
C LEU A 33 -70.71 100.86 -21.73
N ARG A 34 -70.32 101.72 -22.68
CA ARG A 34 -69.12 101.50 -23.50
C ARG A 34 -67.83 101.56 -22.69
N GLY A 35 -67.73 102.47 -21.73
CA GLY A 35 -66.59 102.53 -20.80
C GLY A 35 -66.46 101.26 -19.97
N LYS A 36 -67.56 100.81 -19.34
CA LYS A 36 -67.62 99.55 -18.58
C LYS A 36 -67.32 98.33 -19.45
N ALA A 37 -67.78 98.31 -20.71
CA ALA A 37 -67.46 97.23 -21.64
C ALA A 37 -65.96 97.20 -22.00
N ALA A 38 -65.30 98.35 -22.13
CA ALA A 38 -63.85 98.43 -22.35
C ALA A 38 -63.04 97.99 -21.12
N GLU A 39 -63.47 98.35 -19.91
CA GLU A 39 -62.86 97.86 -18.66
C GLU A 39 -63.00 96.34 -18.51
N LEU A 40 -64.15 95.76 -18.86
CA LEU A 40 -64.34 94.32 -18.89
C LEU A 40 -63.46 93.63 -19.94
N ALA A 41 -63.24 94.27 -21.09
CA ALA A 41 -62.33 93.78 -22.13
C ALA A 41 -60.88 93.79 -21.64
N ALA A 42 -60.41 94.90 -21.05
CA ALA A 42 -59.06 95.00 -20.47
C ALA A 42 -58.85 93.99 -19.33
N ALA A 43 -59.82 93.83 -18.43
CA ALA A 43 -59.79 92.80 -17.39
C ALA A 43 -59.78 91.38 -17.98
N GLY A 44 -60.42 91.17 -19.14
CA GLY A 44 -60.36 89.91 -19.90
C GLY A 44 -58.96 89.62 -20.44
N GLU A 45 -58.27 90.63 -20.97
CA GLU A 45 -56.89 90.52 -21.46
C GLU A 45 -55.89 90.24 -20.32
N GLU A 46 -56.02 90.93 -19.19
CA GLU A 46 -55.21 90.69 -18.00
C GLU A 46 -55.39 89.25 -17.47
N ARG A 47 -56.64 88.77 -17.43
CA ARG A 47 -56.94 87.37 -17.09
C ARG A 47 -56.30 86.40 -18.07
N ALA A 48 -56.31 86.70 -19.37
CA ALA A 48 -55.67 85.86 -20.38
C ALA A 48 -54.14 85.81 -20.21
N ILE A 49 -53.50 86.94 -19.88
CA ILE A 49 -52.06 87.00 -19.61
C ILE A 49 -51.72 86.19 -18.35
N LEU A 50 -52.50 86.34 -17.28
CA LEU A 50 -52.33 85.57 -16.05
C LEU A 50 -52.52 84.07 -16.29
N ALA A 51 -53.54 83.68 -17.07
CA ALA A 51 -53.77 82.29 -17.44
C ALA A 51 -52.56 81.69 -18.17
N ARG A 52 -52.00 82.42 -19.14
CA ARG A 52 -50.78 81.99 -19.87
C ARG A 52 -49.56 81.86 -18.93
N ARG A 53 -49.38 82.79 -17.99
CA ARG A 53 -48.29 82.73 -17.01
C ARG A 53 -48.42 81.54 -16.07
N ILE A 54 -49.63 81.24 -15.61
CA ILE A 54 -49.91 80.07 -14.78
C ILE A 54 -49.64 78.79 -15.58
N GLU A 55 -50.08 78.73 -16.83
CA GLU A 55 -49.84 77.57 -17.68
C GLU A 55 -48.35 77.33 -17.94
N ALA A 56 -47.58 78.39 -18.23
CA ALA A 56 -46.12 78.29 -18.35
C ALA A 56 -45.47 77.82 -17.05
N ALA A 57 -45.88 78.35 -15.89
CA ALA A 57 -45.36 77.90 -14.59
C ALA A 57 -45.71 76.44 -14.28
N LEU A 58 -46.91 75.99 -14.68
CA LEU A 58 -47.32 74.59 -14.54
C LEU A 58 -46.53 73.67 -15.48
N GLN A 59 -46.21 74.11 -16.70
CA GLN A 59 -45.36 73.36 -17.63
C GLN A 59 -43.96 73.15 -17.04
N VAL A 60 -43.32 74.21 -16.55
CA VAL A 60 -42.02 74.12 -15.88
C VAL A 60 -42.09 73.15 -14.69
N ARG A 61 -43.16 73.21 -13.89
CA ARG A 61 -43.34 72.30 -12.76
C ARG A 61 -43.51 70.84 -13.20
N ARG A 62 -44.21 70.57 -14.32
CA ARG A 62 -44.35 69.23 -14.88
C ARG A 62 -43.00 68.68 -15.36
N GLU A 63 -42.19 69.51 -16.00
CA GLU A 63 -40.85 69.13 -16.44
C GLU A 63 -39.92 68.85 -15.26
N ALA A 64 -39.96 69.68 -14.22
CA ALA A 64 -39.21 69.45 -13.00
C ALA A 64 -39.59 68.13 -12.31
N LEU A 65 -40.87 67.76 -12.33
CA LEU A 65 -41.32 66.46 -11.81
C LEU A 65 -40.80 65.29 -12.65
N ARG A 66 -40.84 65.40 -13.98
CA ARG A 66 -40.25 64.38 -14.87
C ARG A 66 -38.75 64.20 -14.62
N GLN A 67 -38.02 65.29 -14.47
CA GLN A 67 -36.59 65.25 -14.15
C GLN A 67 -36.34 64.61 -12.78
N ALA A 68 -37.19 64.87 -11.78
CA ALA A 68 -37.08 64.23 -10.47
C ALA A 68 -37.32 62.71 -10.56
N GLU A 69 -38.31 62.28 -11.34
CA GLU A 69 -38.58 60.86 -11.59
C GLU A 69 -37.38 60.18 -12.27
N GLU A 70 -36.77 60.80 -13.28
CA GLU A 70 -35.56 60.30 -13.95
C GLU A 70 -34.37 60.20 -12.98
N LEU A 71 -34.16 61.20 -12.12
CA LEU A 71 -33.10 61.18 -11.11
C LEU A 71 -33.32 60.09 -10.06
N ASP A 72 -34.57 59.87 -9.65
CA ASP A 72 -34.93 58.78 -8.74
C ASP A 72 -34.66 57.41 -9.36
N GLU A 73 -34.93 57.24 -10.66
CA GLU A 73 -34.58 56.01 -11.39
C GLU A 73 -33.07 55.80 -11.47
N LEU A 74 -32.29 56.85 -11.79
CA LEU A 74 -30.83 56.78 -11.78
C LEU A 74 -30.29 56.41 -10.39
N THR A 75 -30.87 56.98 -9.34
CA THR A 75 -30.49 56.70 -7.94
C THR A 75 -30.73 55.23 -7.61
N ARG A 76 -31.92 54.69 -7.94
CA ARG A 76 -32.24 53.27 -7.75
C ARG A 76 -31.29 52.35 -8.51
N MET A 77 -30.88 52.74 -9.72
CA MET A 77 -29.90 51.96 -10.48
C MET A 77 -28.53 51.95 -9.81
N VAL A 78 -28.08 53.09 -9.29
CA VAL A 78 -26.81 53.17 -8.54
C VAL A 78 -26.87 52.31 -7.28
N ASP A 79 -27.96 52.39 -6.51
CA ASP A 79 -28.16 51.58 -5.31
C ASP A 79 -28.13 50.08 -5.62
N LEU A 80 -28.76 49.67 -6.72
CA LEU A 80 -28.73 48.28 -7.18
C LEU A 80 -27.30 47.83 -7.53
N GLN A 81 -26.55 48.67 -8.25
CA GLN A 81 -25.16 48.36 -8.59
C GLN A 81 -24.28 48.31 -7.34
N GLN A 82 -24.49 49.21 -6.39
CA GLN A 82 -23.78 49.21 -5.12
C GLN A 82 -24.06 47.93 -4.33
N ALA A 83 -25.32 47.52 -4.21
CA ALA A 83 -25.70 46.28 -3.52
C ALA A 83 -25.05 45.03 -4.19
N ARG A 84 -24.95 45.01 -5.52
CA ARG A 84 -24.25 43.94 -6.26
C ARG A 84 -22.76 43.93 -5.96
N LEU A 85 -22.12 45.09 -5.92
CA LEU A 85 -20.71 45.21 -5.58
C LEU A 85 -20.44 44.79 -4.13
N GLU A 86 -21.27 45.20 -3.18
CA GLU A 86 -21.18 44.79 -1.78
C GLU A 86 -21.35 43.27 -1.63
N ALA A 87 -22.33 42.68 -2.30
CA ALA A 87 -22.51 41.23 -2.33
C ALA A 87 -21.29 40.50 -2.92
N ALA A 88 -20.69 41.05 -3.99
CA ALA A 88 -19.49 40.49 -4.60
C ALA A 88 -18.26 40.59 -3.67
N VAL A 89 -18.09 41.71 -2.96
CA VAL A 89 -17.01 41.91 -1.97
C VAL A 89 -17.15 40.92 -0.81
N VAL A 90 -18.37 40.76 -0.27
CA VAL A 90 -18.65 39.78 0.78
C VAL A 90 -18.42 38.36 0.28
N GLY A 91 -18.85 38.05 -0.95
CA GLY A 91 -18.60 36.76 -1.60
C GLY A 91 -17.10 36.46 -1.73
N ARG A 92 -16.30 37.43 -2.17
CA ARG A 92 -14.84 37.31 -2.27
C ARG A 92 -14.20 37.08 -0.90
N ARG A 93 -14.60 37.83 0.13
CA ARG A 93 -14.10 37.62 1.51
C ARG A 93 -14.39 36.21 1.99
N ARG A 94 -15.62 35.71 1.82
CA ARG A 94 -15.99 34.34 2.22
C ARG A 94 -15.19 33.28 1.46
N ALA A 95 -14.93 33.50 0.17
CA ALA A 95 -14.08 32.61 -0.63
C ALA A 95 -12.64 32.57 -0.12
N LEU A 96 -12.07 33.73 0.23
CA LEU A 96 -10.72 33.80 0.83
C LEU A 96 -10.67 33.06 2.17
N GLU A 97 -11.65 33.27 3.04
CA GLU A 97 -11.73 32.56 4.32
C GLU A 97 -11.89 31.04 4.13
N ALA A 98 -12.63 30.60 3.12
CA ALA A 98 -12.74 29.18 2.80
C ALA A 98 -11.40 28.58 2.32
N VAL A 99 -10.61 29.35 1.58
CA VAL A 99 -9.25 28.95 1.19
C VAL A 99 -8.33 28.85 2.40
N GLU A 100 -8.36 29.82 3.31
CA GLU A 100 -7.56 29.78 4.54
C GLU A 100 -7.93 28.59 5.43
N ARG A 101 -9.22 28.32 5.65
CA ARG A 101 -9.68 27.09 6.35
C ARG A 101 -9.19 25.81 5.65
N GLY A 102 -9.14 25.83 4.32
CA GLY A 102 -8.60 24.73 3.53
C GLY A 102 -7.10 24.52 3.78
N LYS A 103 -6.32 25.59 3.86
CA LYS A 103 -4.89 25.55 4.19
C LYS A 103 -4.67 25.02 5.61
N GLU A 104 -5.42 25.51 6.59
CA GLU A 104 -5.35 25.05 7.98
C GLU A 104 -5.61 23.55 8.08
N ARG A 105 -6.65 23.05 7.40
CA ARG A 105 -6.97 21.61 7.37
C ARG A 105 -5.85 20.78 6.73
N LEU A 106 -5.23 21.28 5.66
CA LEU A 106 -4.08 20.60 5.03
C LEU A 106 -2.87 20.61 5.97
N GLN A 107 -2.63 21.72 6.67
CA GLN A 107 -1.56 21.82 7.65
C GLN A 107 -1.76 20.81 8.79
N GLU A 108 -2.98 20.68 9.32
CA GLU A 108 -3.29 19.65 10.32
C GLU A 108 -3.03 18.23 9.80
N GLN A 109 -3.33 17.94 8.53
CA GLN A 109 -3.03 16.64 7.94
C GLN A 109 -1.52 16.39 7.83
N ILE A 110 -0.76 17.42 7.42
CA ILE A 110 0.70 17.37 7.37
C ILE A 110 1.27 17.11 8.77
N ASP A 111 0.80 17.82 9.78
CA ASP A 111 1.26 17.68 11.17
C ASP A 111 0.92 16.29 11.74
N ARG A 112 -0.17 15.65 11.30
CA ARG A 112 -0.50 14.26 11.65
C ARG A 112 0.39 13.24 10.94
N VAL A 113 0.75 13.47 9.67
CA VAL A 113 1.48 12.49 8.84
C VAL A 113 3.00 12.58 9.02
N LEU A 114 3.54 13.77 9.30
CA LEU A 114 4.98 13.99 9.48
C LEU A 114 5.62 13.12 10.58
N PRO A 115 5.03 12.94 11.77
CA PRO A 115 5.58 12.05 12.78
C PRO A 115 5.55 10.59 12.33
N LEU A 116 4.50 10.17 11.61
CA LEU A 116 4.37 8.81 11.09
C LEU A 116 5.46 8.53 10.05
N SER A 117 5.74 9.46 9.13
CA SER A 117 6.81 9.28 8.15
C SER A 117 8.20 9.19 8.80
N ARG A 118 8.47 10.01 9.84
CA ARG A 118 9.70 9.90 10.64
C ARG A 118 9.81 8.57 11.38
N SER A 119 8.71 8.09 11.95
CA SER A 119 8.68 6.79 12.63
C SER A 119 8.92 5.63 11.65
N LEU A 120 8.38 5.76 10.42
CA LEU A 120 8.55 4.78 9.36
C LEU A 120 10.00 4.74 8.87
N THR A 121 10.64 5.89 8.64
CA THR A 121 12.05 5.93 8.24
C THR A 121 12.97 5.40 9.34
N ALA A 122 12.67 5.69 10.61
CA ALA A 122 13.39 5.11 11.74
C ALA A 122 13.20 3.59 11.84
N ALA A 123 11.98 3.09 11.65
CA ALA A 123 11.71 1.66 11.61
C ALA A 123 12.42 0.97 10.44
N HIS A 124 12.42 1.60 9.26
CA HIS A 124 13.13 1.11 8.09
C HIS A 124 14.64 1.01 8.33
N HIS A 125 15.24 2.03 8.94
CA HIS A 125 16.66 2.02 9.32
C HIS A 125 16.98 0.87 10.27
N ARG A 126 16.18 0.68 11.33
CA ARG A 126 16.36 -0.42 12.30
C ARG A 126 16.31 -1.80 11.65
N VAL A 127 15.40 -1.99 10.69
CA VAL A 127 15.30 -3.25 9.94
C VAL A 127 16.55 -3.45 9.06
N GLN A 128 17.06 -2.38 8.46
CA GLN A 128 18.26 -2.44 7.64
C GLN A 128 19.51 -2.76 8.49
N GLU A 129 19.66 -2.14 9.66
CA GLU A 129 20.71 -2.47 10.64
C GLU A 129 20.63 -3.94 11.09
N ALA A 130 19.42 -4.43 11.40
CA ALA A 130 19.21 -5.83 11.79
C ALA A 130 19.56 -6.81 10.66
N LYS A 131 19.27 -6.44 9.41
CA LYS A 131 19.64 -7.24 8.23
C LYS A 131 21.15 -7.31 8.06
N GLU A 132 21.86 -6.20 8.26
CA GLU A 132 23.32 -6.14 8.19
C GLU A 132 23.96 -6.96 9.31
N ALA A 133 23.48 -6.84 10.55
CA ALA A 133 23.91 -7.67 11.67
C ALA A 133 23.71 -9.18 11.40
N LEU A 134 22.52 -9.56 10.91
CA LEU A 134 22.22 -10.94 10.53
C LEU A 134 23.12 -11.44 9.41
N SER A 135 23.48 -10.57 8.45
CA SER A 135 24.42 -10.93 7.39
C SER A 135 25.80 -11.26 7.96
N GLY A 136 26.28 -10.49 8.95
CA GLY A 136 27.53 -10.75 9.66
C GLY A 136 27.52 -12.09 10.39
N ASP A 137 26.46 -12.40 11.13
CA ASP A 137 26.35 -13.66 11.87
C ASP A 137 26.28 -14.88 10.94
N LYS A 138 25.69 -14.75 9.74
CA LYS A 138 25.73 -15.82 8.73
C LYS A 138 27.16 -16.18 8.31
N PHE A 139 28.05 -15.20 8.18
CA PHE A 139 29.45 -15.48 7.88
C PHE A 139 30.15 -16.20 9.04
N ARG A 140 29.96 -15.70 10.27
CA ARG A 140 30.53 -16.32 11.48
C ARG A 140 30.08 -17.77 11.66
N LEU A 141 28.79 -18.06 11.41
CA LEU A 141 28.26 -19.42 11.48
C LEU A 141 28.86 -20.34 10.41
N LYS A 142 29.04 -19.84 9.18
CA LYS A 142 29.71 -20.59 8.11
C LYS A 142 31.16 -20.93 8.48
N ASP A 143 31.88 -20.00 9.08
CA ASP A 143 33.26 -20.22 9.54
C ASP A 143 33.32 -21.27 10.64
N LEU A 144 32.42 -21.18 11.64
CA LEU A 144 32.34 -22.17 12.71
C LEU A 144 31.99 -23.55 12.17
N GLN A 145 31.05 -23.63 11.22
CA GLN A 145 30.70 -24.88 10.54
C GLN A 145 31.90 -25.49 9.81
N ARG A 146 32.73 -24.66 9.16
CA ARG A 146 33.96 -25.10 8.50
C ARG A 146 34.96 -25.66 9.53
N LEU A 147 35.22 -24.95 10.63
CA LEU A 147 36.12 -25.42 11.69
C LEU A 147 35.67 -26.76 12.30
N LEU A 148 34.38 -26.89 12.61
CA LEU A 148 33.82 -28.12 13.16
C LEU A 148 33.96 -29.29 12.18
N ARG A 149 33.69 -29.07 10.88
CA ARG A 149 33.91 -30.08 9.84
C ARG A 149 35.37 -30.52 9.78
N THR A 150 36.32 -29.58 9.78
CA THR A 150 37.75 -29.88 9.76
C THR A 150 38.17 -30.70 10.98
N ARG A 151 37.72 -30.31 12.18
CA ARG A 151 37.99 -31.07 13.41
C ARG A 151 37.42 -32.48 13.36
N GLN A 152 36.17 -32.62 12.90
CA GLN A 152 35.52 -33.92 12.75
C GLN A 152 36.30 -34.81 11.77
N GLN A 153 36.69 -34.28 10.61
CA GLN A 153 37.50 -35.02 9.63
C GLN A 153 38.84 -35.48 10.21
N CYS A 154 39.53 -34.62 10.97
CA CYS A 154 40.77 -34.99 11.65
C CYS A 154 40.53 -36.12 12.67
N MET A 155 39.48 -36.02 13.48
CA MET A 155 39.11 -37.05 14.45
C MET A 155 38.79 -38.38 13.75
N VAL A 156 38.04 -38.34 12.64
CA VAL A 156 37.74 -39.52 11.82
C VAL A 156 39.03 -40.13 11.27
N SER A 157 39.99 -39.33 10.79
CA SER A 157 41.29 -39.86 10.32
C SER A 157 42.10 -40.50 11.44
N GLN A 158 42.06 -39.94 12.66
CA GLN A 158 42.74 -40.52 13.82
C GLN A 158 42.12 -41.87 14.19
N VAL A 159 40.79 -41.95 14.23
CA VAL A 159 40.07 -43.21 14.51
C VAL A 159 40.33 -44.24 13.40
N ALA A 160 40.34 -43.82 12.13
CA ALA A 160 40.67 -44.70 11.02
C ALA A 160 42.12 -45.24 11.08
N GLY A 161 43.07 -44.44 11.61
CA GLY A 161 44.43 -44.90 11.89
C GLY A 161 44.51 -45.92 13.04
N LEU A 162 43.70 -45.74 14.09
CA LEU A 162 43.63 -46.65 15.25
C LEU A 162 42.87 -47.95 14.95
N TYR A 163 41.84 -47.88 14.12
CA TYR A 163 41.01 -49.00 13.67
C TYR A 163 40.96 -49.02 12.13
N PRO A 164 42.05 -49.45 11.47
CA PRO A 164 42.10 -49.49 10.02
C PRO A 164 41.09 -50.53 9.50
N VAL A 165 39.96 -50.05 8.99
CA VAL A 165 39.04 -50.87 8.19
C VAL A 165 39.70 -51.10 6.84
N ARG A 166 40.46 -52.18 6.73
CA ARG A 166 41.00 -52.62 5.44
C ARG A 166 39.84 -53.15 4.60
N VAL A 167 39.37 -52.34 3.65
CA VAL A 167 38.64 -52.86 2.51
C VAL A 167 39.68 -53.58 1.65
N PHE A 168 39.74 -54.90 1.75
CA PHE A 168 40.59 -55.70 0.88
C PHE A 168 40.00 -55.65 -0.53
N HIS A 169 40.53 -54.74 -1.36
CA HIS A 169 40.56 -54.98 -2.79
C HIS A 169 41.89 -55.65 -3.10
N ASP A 170 41.74 -56.90 -3.56
CA ASP A 170 42.71 -57.73 -4.25
C ASP A 170 44.01 -58.06 -3.50
N LEU A 171 44.01 -59.23 -2.86
CA LEU A 171 45.22 -59.97 -2.57
C LEU A 171 45.48 -60.91 -3.77
N PRO A 172 46.57 -60.75 -4.55
CA PRO A 172 46.98 -61.76 -5.51
C PRO A 172 47.51 -62.98 -4.75
N ARG A 173 46.93 -64.14 -5.06
CA ARG A 173 47.31 -65.44 -4.54
C ARG A 173 48.37 -66.04 -5.48
N HIS A 174 49.36 -66.72 -4.89
CA HIS A 174 50.43 -67.54 -5.50
C HIS A 174 51.70 -66.74 -5.89
N ALA A 175 52.79 -66.81 -5.11
CA ALA A 175 53.76 -67.91 -4.98
C ALA A 175 54.66 -68.06 -6.21
N GLU A 176 55.86 -67.45 -6.17
CA GLU A 176 57.17 -68.00 -6.59
C GLU A 176 58.27 -66.93 -6.37
N ASN A 177 59.41 -67.36 -5.80
CA ASN A 177 60.64 -66.60 -5.53
C ASN A 177 61.59 -66.65 -6.77
N PRO A 178 62.85 -66.16 -6.74
CA PRO A 178 63.41 -64.84 -6.36
C PRO A 178 64.38 -64.25 -7.45
N CYS A 179 64.84 -63.01 -7.23
CA CYS A 179 66.06 -62.37 -7.77
C CYS A 179 66.13 -62.02 -9.28
N ALA A 180 66.10 -60.72 -9.58
CA ALA A 180 67.02 -60.10 -10.55
C ALA A 180 67.09 -58.58 -10.29
N ASP A 181 68.30 -58.11 -10.02
CA ASP A 181 68.68 -56.71 -9.90
C ASP A 181 68.48 -55.96 -11.22
N THR A 182 68.17 -54.65 -11.17
CA THR A 182 68.90 -53.62 -11.91
C THR A 182 68.41 -52.22 -11.56
N ASN A 183 69.40 -51.33 -11.46
CA ASN A 183 69.36 -49.93 -11.06
C ASN A 183 68.77 -49.01 -12.16
N GLY A 184 68.44 -47.77 -11.77
CA GLY A 184 68.23 -46.62 -12.68
C GLY A 184 67.06 -45.74 -12.25
N GLU A 185 67.27 -44.71 -11.42
CA GLU A 185 67.59 -43.32 -11.80
C GLU A 185 66.37 -42.40 -11.93
N HIS A 186 66.29 -41.47 -10.96
CA HIS A 186 66.05 -40.03 -11.08
C HIS A 186 64.98 -39.43 -12.03
N VAL A 187 64.14 -38.58 -11.41
CA VAL A 187 63.87 -37.17 -11.78
C VAL A 187 62.53 -36.79 -12.47
N THR A 188 61.75 -36.06 -11.65
CA THR A 188 60.85 -34.90 -11.90
C THR A 188 59.44 -35.04 -12.47
N LEU A 189 58.60 -34.21 -11.82
CA LEU A 189 57.20 -33.80 -12.02
C LEU A 189 56.85 -33.37 -13.45
N PRO A 190 55.55 -33.21 -13.77
CA PRO A 190 54.99 -31.86 -13.66
C PRO A 190 53.58 -31.78 -13.05
N GLU A 191 53.37 -30.69 -12.33
CA GLU A 191 52.06 -30.06 -12.08
C GLU A 191 51.36 -29.72 -13.40
N GLU A 192 50.05 -29.95 -13.50
CA GLU A 192 49.16 -29.14 -14.33
C GLU A 192 47.82 -28.91 -13.62
N ASN A 193 47.67 -27.69 -13.09
CA ASN A 193 46.38 -27.09 -12.73
C ASN A 193 45.70 -26.57 -14.00
N ARG A 194 44.47 -27.02 -14.28
CA ARG A 194 43.47 -26.21 -15.01
C ARG A 194 42.11 -26.32 -14.33
N THR A 195 41.77 -25.30 -13.56
CA THR A 195 40.40 -24.87 -13.29
C THR A 195 39.79 -24.24 -14.55
N PHE A 196 38.55 -24.62 -14.89
CA PHE A 196 37.36 -23.73 -14.88
C PHE A 196 36.21 -24.40 -15.64
N SER A 197 35.08 -24.58 -14.97
CA SER A 197 33.78 -23.98 -15.30
C SER A 197 32.64 -24.88 -14.84
N GLY A 198 31.60 -24.22 -14.33
CA GLY A 198 30.53 -24.81 -13.55
C GLY A 198 29.50 -25.62 -14.33
N GLY A 199 28.62 -26.24 -13.55
CA GLY A 199 27.45 -26.96 -14.06
C GLY A 199 27.07 -28.09 -13.12
N ASP A 200 25.99 -27.87 -12.36
CA ASP A 200 25.28 -28.91 -11.64
C ASP A 200 25.02 -30.14 -12.52
N GLY A 201 25.27 -31.32 -11.98
CA GLY A 201 25.02 -32.57 -12.70
C GLY A 201 25.56 -33.76 -11.95
N THR A 202 24.68 -34.43 -11.23
CA THR A 202 24.84 -35.78 -10.70
C THR A 202 25.42 -36.73 -11.76
N HIS A 203 26.71 -37.04 -11.65
CA HIS A 203 27.34 -38.15 -12.36
C HIS A 203 27.91 -39.11 -11.31
N LEU A 204 27.04 -39.96 -10.76
CA LEU A 204 27.45 -41.17 -10.07
C LEU A 204 28.16 -42.07 -11.11
N PRO A 205 29.45 -42.43 -10.94
CA PRO A 205 30.06 -43.42 -11.81
C PRO A 205 29.35 -44.75 -11.59
N THR A 206 28.54 -45.10 -12.58
CA THR A 206 27.75 -46.31 -12.65
C THR A 206 28.66 -47.44 -13.10
N ILE A 207 29.53 -47.95 -12.24
CA ILE A 207 30.12 -49.30 -12.39
C ILE A 207 30.26 -49.91 -11.00
N ILE A 208 29.21 -50.60 -10.54
CA ILE A 208 29.41 -51.87 -9.84
C ILE A 208 28.40 -52.84 -10.47
N LYS A 209 28.86 -53.51 -11.54
CA LYS A 209 28.30 -54.81 -11.90
C LYS A 209 28.41 -55.66 -10.64
N SER A 210 27.27 -56.00 -10.04
CA SER A 210 27.20 -56.97 -8.95
C SER A 210 27.95 -58.24 -9.38
N PRO A 211 29.07 -58.59 -8.72
CA PRO A 211 29.55 -59.95 -8.78
C PRO A 211 28.62 -60.75 -7.88
N GLU A 212 28.11 -61.84 -8.42
CA GLU A 212 27.32 -62.87 -7.76
C GLU A 212 27.70 -63.04 -6.29
N ALA A 213 26.67 -63.08 -5.44
CA ALA A 213 26.76 -63.20 -3.99
C ALA A 213 27.70 -64.35 -3.55
N ARG A 214 28.98 -64.03 -3.35
CA ARG A 214 29.93 -64.85 -2.59
C ARG A 214 29.87 -64.38 -1.14
N GLY A 215 29.73 -65.35 -0.23
CA GLY A 215 29.33 -65.16 1.16
C GLY A 215 30.02 -64.00 1.89
N TRP A 216 29.22 -63.25 2.64
CA TRP A 216 29.71 -62.09 3.41
C TRP A 216 30.59 -62.57 4.56
N THR A 217 31.77 -61.97 4.72
CA THR A 217 32.67 -62.22 5.84
C THR A 217 32.80 -60.97 6.71
N PHE A 218 32.87 -61.14 8.03
CA PHE A 218 33.19 -60.06 8.97
C PHE A 218 34.50 -60.45 9.67
N PHE A 219 35.51 -59.59 9.69
CA PHE A 219 36.89 -59.92 10.12
C PHE A 219 37.50 -61.17 9.42
N GLY A 220 37.07 -61.46 8.19
CA GLY A 220 37.52 -62.64 7.42
C GLY A 220 36.77 -63.94 7.74
N TRP A 221 35.66 -63.88 8.49
CA TRP A 221 34.90 -65.05 8.93
C TRP A 221 33.52 -65.10 8.25
N ASP A 222 33.21 -66.21 7.56
CA ASP A 222 31.99 -66.40 6.75
C ASP A 222 30.71 -66.35 7.62
N ILE A 223 29.81 -65.39 7.32
CA ILE A 223 28.51 -65.24 8.01
C ILE A 223 27.45 -66.22 7.47
N MET A 224 27.54 -66.65 6.21
CA MET A 224 26.56 -67.55 5.60
C MET A 224 27.21 -68.54 4.62
N LYS A 225 27.25 -69.82 5.02
CA LYS A 225 27.20 -70.95 4.10
C LYS A 225 26.09 -71.88 4.58
N HIS A 226 24.94 -71.85 3.91
CA HIS A 226 23.80 -72.71 4.26
C HIS A 226 23.39 -73.58 3.06
N LYS A 227 23.88 -74.83 3.00
CA LYS A 227 23.16 -75.91 2.31
C LYS A 227 22.40 -76.69 3.38
N MET A 228 21.09 -76.56 3.36
CA MET A 228 20.17 -77.10 4.35
C MET A 228 19.98 -78.61 4.13
N LYS A 229 20.84 -79.44 4.71
CA LYS A 229 20.55 -80.84 5.05
C LYS A 229 21.26 -81.18 6.37
N GLN A 230 20.47 -81.46 7.42
CA GLN A 230 20.93 -81.97 8.73
C GLN A 230 21.82 -83.22 8.56
N LYS A 231 22.79 -83.54 9.42
CA LYS A 231 22.69 -83.75 10.87
C LYS A 231 24.04 -83.44 11.55
N SER A 232 23.98 -82.81 12.73
CA SER A 232 25.10 -82.43 13.63
C SER A 232 25.95 -81.22 13.21
N TYR A 233 25.50 -80.03 13.62
CA TYR A 233 26.35 -78.83 13.61
C TYR A 233 27.47 -79.01 14.65
N ARG A 234 28.74 -78.94 14.22
CA ARG A 234 29.86 -78.81 15.16
C ARG A 234 29.69 -77.50 15.93
N ASN A 235 29.53 -77.57 17.26
CA ASN A 235 29.42 -76.43 18.17
C ASN A 235 30.45 -75.31 17.90
N LYS A 236 31.65 -75.67 17.44
CA LYS A 236 32.73 -74.73 17.11
C LYS A 236 32.38 -73.76 15.97
N VAL A 237 31.60 -74.17 14.97
CA VAL A 237 31.22 -73.28 13.85
C VAL A 237 30.11 -72.32 14.29
N LEU A 238 29.12 -72.81 15.04
CA LEU A 238 28.06 -71.98 15.63
C LEU A 238 28.61 -70.94 16.61
N GLN A 239 29.59 -71.31 17.44
CA GLN A 239 30.23 -70.38 18.36
C GLN A 239 31.00 -69.28 17.62
N ARG A 240 31.64 -69.62 16.49
CA ARG A 240 32.39 -68.66 15.66
C ARG A 240 31.46 -67.71 14.92
N SER A 241 30.38 -68.20 14.31
CA SER A 241 29.38 -67.35 13.68
C SER A 241 28.66 -66.47 14.69
N ALA A 242 28.41 -66.97 15.90
CA ALA A 242 27.80 -66.19 16.96
C ALA A 242 28.74 -65.10 17.48
N ALA A 243 30.05 -65.35 17.58
CA ALA A 243 31.05 -64.33 17.91
C ALA A 243 31.10 -63.20 16.86
N VAL A 244 31.07 -63.56 15.57
CA VAL A 244 31.01 -62.59 14.46
C VAL A 244 29.74 -61.73 14.54
N LEU A 245 28.59 -62.35 14.78
CA LEU A 245 27.33 -61.62 14.96
C LEU A 245 27.38 -60.71 16.21
N GLY A 246 28.12 -61.12 17.24
CA GLY A 246 28.44 -60.29 18.39
C GLY A 246 29.19 -59.01 18.04
N TYR A 247 30.26 -59.11 17.24
CA TYR A 247 31.01 -57.92 16.79
C TYR A 247 30.16 -57.01 15.90
N ALA A 248 29.34 -57.59 15.01
CA ALA A 248 28.39 -56.81 14.22
C ALA A 248 27.38 -56.07 15.11
N ALA A 249 26.83 -56.74 16.13
CA ALA A 249 25.94 -56.12 17.09
C ALA A 249 26.61 -54.97 17.87
N HIS A 250 27.89 -55.12 18.24
CA HIS A 250 28.65 -54.07 18.89
C HIS A 250 28.82 -52.84 17.99
N ALA A 251 29.17 -53.03 16.72
CA ALA A 251 29.33 -51.94 15.77
C ALA A 251 28.01 -51.18 15.56
N VAL A 252 26.88 -51.88 15.41
CA VAL A 252 25.55 -51.27 15.28
C VAL A 252 25.21 -50.45 16.53
N LEU A 253 25.51 -50.95 17.73
CA LEU A 253 25.30 -50.22 18.97
C LEU A 253 26.16 -48.95 19.04
N LEU A 254 27.44 -49.02 18.68
CA LEU A 254 28.33 -47.86 18.66
C LEU A 254 27.87 -46.79 17.67
N ILE A 255 27.44 -47.19 16.47
CA ILE A 255 26.90 -46.27 15.46
C ILE A 255 25.61 -45.62 15.97
N ALA A 256 24.70 -46.39 16.57
CA ALA A 256 23.47 -45.86 17.14
C ALA A 256 23.74 -44.85 18.27
N CYS A 257 24.69 -45.15 19.16
CA CYS A 257 25.10 -44.22 20.22
C CYS A 257 25.78 -42.95 19.68
N TYR A 258 26.59 -43.06 18.62
CA TYR A 258 27.28 -41.90 18.03
C TYR A 258 26.31 -40.97 17.30
N LEU A 259 25.32 -41.53 16.60
CA LEU A 259 24.32 -40.77 15.85
C LEU A 259 23.10 -40.35 16.69
N ASP A 260 23.03 -40.79 17.95
CA ASP A 260 21.88 -40.63 18.85
C ASP A 260 20.56 -41.12 18.24
N VAL A 261 20.62 -42.23 17.48
CA VAL A 261 19.46 -42.81 16.79
C VAL A 261 18.92 -44.00 17.59
N PRO A 262 17.64 -43.99 18.01
CA PRO A 262 17.05 -45.11 18.73
C PRO A 262 16.86 -46.32 17.81
N LEU A 263 17.36 -47.49 18.22
CA LEU A 263 17.17 -48.74 17.49
C LEU A 263 15.73 -49.26 17.72
N ARG A 264 15.04 -49.63 16.63
CA ARG A 264 13.66 -50.20 16.69
C ARG A 264 13.55 -51.46 17.55
N TYR A 265 14.63 -52.22 17.63
CA TYR A 265 14.74 -53.40 18.49
C TYR A 265 15.88 -53.16 19.48
N PRO A 266 15.64 -53.22 20.80
CA PRO A 266 16.70 -53.07 21.78
C PRO A 266 17.71 -54.20 21.60
N LEU A 267 18.94 -53.81 21.28
CA LEU A 267 20.06 -54.70 21.03
C LEU A 267 20.88 -54.87 22.31
N ARG A 268 21.02 -56.11 22.78
CA ARG A 268 21.85 -56.44 23.95
C ARG A 268 23.17 -57.01 23.47
N PHE A 269 24.25 -56.27 23.70
CA PHE A 269 25.60 -56.75 23.40
C PHE A 269 26.05 -57.72 24.49
N GLY A 270 26.35 -58.96 24.08
CA GLY A 270 26.82 -60.04 24.96
C GLY A 270 27.93 -60.87 24.31
N GLY A 271 28.73 -60.25 23.42
CA GLY A 271 29.71 -60.96 22.60
C GLY A 271 29.02 -62.02 21.73
N SER A 272 29.47 -63.27 21.82
CA SER A 272 28.90 -64.41 21.07
C SER A 272 27.46 -64.75 21.44
N ARG A 273 26.87 -64.11 22.45
CA ARG A 273 25.47 -64.28 22.86
C ARG A 273 24.65 -63.01 22.66
N SER A 274 25.02 -62.18 21.69
CA SER A 274 24.27 -60.97 21.40
C SER A 274 22.90 -61.32 20.82
N TYR A 275 21.84 -60.68 21.33
CA TYR A 275 20.47 -60.92 20.90
C TYR A 275 19.68 -59.62 20.78
N THR A 276 18.66 -59.65 19.93
CA THR A 276 17.64 -58.62 19.83
C THR A 276 16.42 -59.06 20.62
N MET A 277 15.82 -58.15 21.37
CA MET A 277 14.54 -58.41 22.03
C MET A 277 13.43 -57.92 21.12
N THR A 278 12.49 -58.79 20.75
CA THR A 278 11.26 -58.38 20.06
C THR A 278 10.36 -57.65 21.07
N PRO A 279 9.98 -56.38 20.82
CA PRO A 279 9.10 -55.66 21.72
C PRO A 279 7.70 -56.28 21.64
N LEU A 280 7.19 -56.78 22.77
CA LEU A 280 5.84 -57.35 22.87
C LEU A 280 4.74 -56.27 23.01
N VAL A 281 5.10 -54.97 22.99
CA VAL A 281 4.20 -53.81 23.23
C VAL A 281 4.72 -52.58 22.44
N PRO A 282 3.87 -51.65 21.93
CA PRO A 282 4.28 -50.47 21.17
C PRO A 282 5.24 -49.53 21.95
N PRO A 283 6.02 -48.69 21.24
CA PRO A 283 7.21 -48.04 21.82
C PRO A 283 6.82 -46.89 22.74
N MET A 284 7.08 -47.07 24.04
CA MET A 284 7.19 -45.97 25.01
C MET A 284 8.66 -45.51 25.11
N PRO A 285 8.91 -44.24 25.46
CA PRO A 285 10.09 -43.54 25.02
C PRO A 285 11.30 -43.80 25.93
N PHE A 286 12.49 -43.74 25.33
CA PHE A 286 13.80 -43.64 25.97
C PHE A 286 14.14 -44.68 27.04
N ILE A 287 14.47 -45.90 26.60
CA ILE A 287 15.45 -46.70 27.35
C ILE A 287 16.83 -46.27 26.87
N TYR A 288 17.41 -45.29 27.58
CA TYR A 288 18.83 -45.02 27.55
C TYR A 288 19.59 -46.34 27.65
N CYS A 289 20.65 -46.49 26.84
CA CYS A 289 21.67 -47.51 27.00
C CYS A 289 21.87 -47.83 28.47
N THR A 290 21.40 -48.99 28.94
CA THR A 290 21.76 -49.44 30.28
C THR A 290 23.27 -49.64 30.27
N ARG A 291 23.96 -48.64 30.82
CA ARG A 291 25.23 -48.70 31.53
C ARG A 291 25.92 -50.06 31.36
N ILE A 292 26.96 -50.10 30.53
CA ILE A 292 27.96 -51.17 30.58
C ILE A 292 28.54 -51.11 32.00
N ARG A 293 28.02 -51.93 32.91
CA ARG A 293 28.62 -52.14 34.23
C ARG A 293 29.90 -52.93 33.95
N SER A 294 31.05 -52.25 34.00
CA SER A 294 32.33 -52.93 34.03
C SER A 294 32.42 -53.70 35.34
N SER A 295 32.51 -55.02 35.23
CA SER A 295 33.06 -55.87 36.26
C SER A 295 34.18 -56.65 35.60
N PHE A 296 35.32 -55.98 35.50
CA PHE A 296 36.67 -56.51 35.44
C PHE A 296 37.57 -55.47 36.09
#